data_AF-L8FP94-F1
#
_entry.id   AF-L8FP94-F1
#
_cell.length_a   1.000
_cell.length_b   1.000
_cell.length_c   1.000
_cell.angle_alpha   90.00
_cell.angle_beta   90.00
_cell.angle_gamma   90.00
#
_symmetry.space_group_name_H-M   'P 1'
#
loop_
_entity.id
_entity.type
_entity.pdbx_description
1 polymer ?
#
loop_
_entity_poly.entity_id
_entity_poly.type
_entity_poly.pdbx_seq_one_letter_code
_entity_poly.pdbx_strand_id
1 'polypeptide(L)'
;ANQPKSADDATKKLEQERNELAAKENRGRELQRDLASITDERREINARLIETAALVQKSEEQMTAIENRLAGFERQEKDLRASLAKEHGKISAILAALQRMGRNPPPVIITRREDALEMVRSAMLLGVAFPGLRDEAKALTAKLNELVTIMTSIRREGDNLRAERERLDITQTRLASLLEAKKQSLADRQAELSQVRQATADISKNVTDLSELIAKLSQQ
;
A
#
# COMPACT_ATOMS: atom_id res chain seq x y z
N ALA A 1 1.99 -60.81 7.77
CA ALA A 1 1.19 -61.61 8.72
C ALA A 1 2.13 -62.61 9.41
N ASN A 2 2.51 -62.33 10.66
CA ASN A 2 3.30 -63.23 11.50
C ASN A 2 2.51 -63.47 12.80
N GLN A 3 1.56 -64.40 12.75
CA GLN A 3 0.78 -64.80 13.93
C GLN A 3 1.73 -65.44 14.96
N PRO A 4 1.66 -65.04 16.24
CA PRO A 4 2.52 -65.60 17.28
C PRO A 4 2.23 -67.11 17.43
N LYS A 5 3.29 -67.93 17.41
CA LYS A 5 3.20 -69.40 17.45
C LYS A 5 3.20 -69.98 18.88
N SER A 6 3.36 -69.12 19.90
CA SER A 6 3.42 -69.47 21.33
C SER A 6 2.75 -68.38 22.15
N ALA A 7 2.11 -68.75 23.27
CA ALA A 7 1.51 -67.82 24.22
C ALA A 7 2.54 -66.81 24.74
N ASP A 8 3.78 -67.24 24.98
CA ASP A 8 4.88 -66.42 25.51
C ASP A 8 5.36 -65.34 24.51
N ASP A 9 5.30 -65.64 23.21
CA ASP A 9 5.60 -64.67 22.14
C ASP A 9 4.47 -63.65 21.96
N ALA A 10 3.22 -64.06 22.21
CA ALA A 10 2.07 -63.16 22.18
C ALA A 10 2.12 -62.17 23.36
N THR A 11 2.50 -62.61 24.57
CA THR A 11 2.68 -61.73 25.74
C THR A 11 3.76 -60.68 25.51
N LYS A 12 4.92 -61.08 24.95
CA LYS A 12 6.02 -60.15 24.64
C LYS A 12 5.62 -59.11 23.60
N LYS A 13 4.88 -59.51 22.55
CA LYS A 13 4.33 -58.57 21.56
C LYS A 13 3.31 -57.61 22.16
N LEU A 14 2.41 -58.11 23.01
CA LEU A 14 1.44 -57.27 23.72
C LEU A 14 2.13 -56.23 24.59
N GLU A 15 3.18 -56.61 25.31
CA GLU A 15 3.94 -55.71 26.17
C GLU A 15 4.70 -54.64 25.35
N GLN A 16 5.26 -55.01 24.20
CA GLN A 16 5.81 -54.04 23.25
C GLN A 16 4.76 -53.06 22.74
N GLU A 17 3.61 -53.53 22.26
CA GLU A 17 2.55 -52.65 21.75
C GLU A 17 1.94 -51.78 22.85
N ARG A 18 1.84 -52.26 24.09
CA ARG A 18 1.43 -51.44 25.25
C ARG A 18 2.43 -50.33 25.55
N ASN A 19 3.72 -50.62 25.48
CA ASN A 19 4.75 -49.61 25.68
C ASN A 19 4.74 -48.57 24.55
N GLU A 20 4.56 -49.00 23.30
CA GLU A 20 4.38 -48.09 22.16
C GLU A 20 3.11 -47.24 22.29
N LEU A 21 1.99 -47.83 22.74
CA LEU A 21 0.74 -47.11 23.00
C LEU A 21 0.96 -46.03 24.07
N ALA A 22 1.58 -46.37 25.19
CA ALA A 22 1.87 -45.41 26.26
C ALA A 22 2.77 -44.26 25.77
N ALA A 23 3.79 -44.56 24.96
CA ALA A 23 4.64 -43.55 24.34
C ALA A 23 3.85 -42.63 23.38
N LYS A 24 2.98 -43.20 22.54
CA LYS A 24 2.12 -42.45 21.60
C LYS A 24 1.07 -41.62 22.31
N GLU A 25 0.48 -42.11 23.41
CA GLU A 25 -0.46 -41.36 24.24
C GLU A 25 0.21 -40.20 24.97
N ASN A 26 1.42 -40.40 25.48
CA ASN A 26 2.22 -39.32 26.08
C ASN A 26 2.54 -38.26 25.02
N ARG A 27 2.94 -38.68 23.81
CA ARG A 27 3.16 -37.76 22.69
C ARG A 27 1.88 -37.02 22.28
N GLY A 28 0.72 -37.69 22.28
CA GLY A 28 -0.57 -37.08 22.03
C GLY A 28 -0.96 -36.04 23.09
N ARG A 29 -0.66 -36.33 24.36
CA ARG A 29 -0.85 -35.38 25.49
C ARG A 29 0.08 -34.17 25.40
N GLU A 30 1.34 -34.36 25.00
CA GLU A 30 2.27 -33.27 24.70
C GLU A 30 1.74 -32.40 23.56
N LEU A 31 1.36 -33.00 22.43
CA LEU A 31 0.74 -32.26 21.31
C LEU A 31 -0.53 -31.51 21.74
N GLN A 32 -1.33 -32.07 22.65
CA GLN A 32 -2.50 -31.36 23.21
C GLN A 32 -2.12 -30.14 24.07
N ARG A 33 -1.01 -30.20 24.82
CA ARG A 33 -0.50 -29.04 25.56
C ARG A 33 0.09 -28.01 24.60
N ASP A 34 0.80 -28.45 23.57
CA ASP A 34 1.31 -27.58 22.51
C ASP A 34 0.16 -26.91 21.76
N LEU A 35 -0.98 -27.59 21.57
CA LEU A 35 -2.21 -26.98 21.05
C LEU A 35 -2.78 -25.87 21.94
N ALA A 36 -2.54 -25.90 23.24
CA ALA A 36 -2.94 -24.81 24.13
C ALA A 36 -2.02 -23.58 23.96
N SER A 37 -0.69 -23.76 23.93
CA SER A 37 0.25 -22.65 23.66
C SER A 37 0.07 -22.06 22.25
N ILE A 38 -0.36 -22.87 21.29
CA ILE A 38 -0.77 -22.45 19.95
C ILE A 38 -1.93 -21.46 19.96
N THR A 39 -2.84 -21.56 20.94
CA THR A 39 -3.94 -20.60 21.01
C THR A 39 -3.41 -19.19 21.23
N ASP A 40 -2.33 -19.05 21.99
CA ASP A 40 -1.68 -17.77 22.23
C ASP A 40 -0.86 -17.31 21.03
N GLU A 41 -0.09 -18.20 20.39
CA GLU A 41 0.59 -17.89 19.10
C GLU A 41 -0.41 -17.44 18.03
N ARG A 42 -1.57 -18.09 17.94
CA ARG A 42 -2.65 -17.74 17.01
C ARG A 42 -3.26 -16.39 17.34
N ARG A 43 -3.46 -16.08 18.62
CA ARG A 43 -3.93 -14.75 19.05
C ARG A 43 -2.93 -13.68 18.64
N GLU A 44 -1.64 -13.92 18.83
CA GLU A 44 -0.58 -12.99 18.44
C GLU A 44 -0.52 -12.79 16.93
N ILE A 45 -0.50 -13.86 16.13
CA ILE A 45 -0.51 -13.76 14.66
C ILE A 45 -1.78 -13.04 14.19
N ASN A 46 -2.94 -13.34 14.78
CA ASN A 46 -4.18 -12.69 14.39
C ASN A 46 -4.19 -11.20 14.76
N ALA A 47 -3.62 -10.82 15.92
CA ALA A 47 -3.45 -9.43 16.31
C ALA A 47 -2.54 -8.69 15.31
N ARG A 48 -1.39 -9.28 14.94
CA ARG A 48 -0.47 -8.73 13.94
C ARG A 48 -1.14 -8.60 12.56
N LEU A 49 -1.98 -9.56 12.16
CA LEU A 49 -2.74 -9.50 10.91
C LEU A 49 -3.74 -8.34 10.91
N ILE A 50 -4.49 -8.18 12.00
CA ILE A 50 -5.47 -7.09 12.15
C ILE A 50 -4.76 -5.74 12.14
N GLU A 51 -3.66 -5.60 12.88
CA GLU A 51 -2.83 -4.39 12.90
C GLU A 51 -2.30 -4.07 11.50
N THR A 52 -1.72 -5.07 10.81
CA THR A 52 -1.18 -4.87 9.46
C THR A 52 -2.28 -4.52 8.46
N ALA A 53 -3.45 -5.15 8.54
CA ALA A 53 -4.60 -4.82 7.71
C ALA A 53 -5.10 -3.39 7.96
N ALA A 54 -5.12 -2.94 9.22
CA ALA A 54 -5.47 -1.57 9.57
C ALA A 54 -4.46 -0.56 9.00
N LEU A 55 -3.16 -0.91 8.99
CA LEU A 55 -2.12 -0.08 8.36
C LEU A 55 -2.30 0.00 6.83
N VAL A 56 -2.64 -1.11 6.17
CA VAL A 56 -2.97 -1.15 4.74
C VAL A 56 -4.14 -0.21 4.44
N GLN A 57 -5.25 -0.36 5.16
CA GLN A 57 -6.44 0.48 4.97
C GLN A 57 -6.12 1.96 5.16
N LYS A 58 -5.38 2.31 6.22
CA LYS A 58 -4.97 3.69 6.48
C LYS A 58 -4.09 4.27 5.36
N SER A 59 -3.18 3.46 4.80
CA SER A 59 -2.33 3.85 3.68
C SER A 59 -3.16 4.08 2.41
N GLU A 60 -4.15 3.23 2.13
CA GLU A 60 -5.08 3.40 1.01
C GLU A 60 -5.95 4.67 1.15
N GLU A 61 -6.43 4.98 2.36
CA GLU A 61 -7.14 6.23 2.66
C GLU A 61 -6.24 7.46 2.42
N GLN A 62 -4.98 7.39 2.85
CA GLN A 62 -4.00 8.45 2.60
C GLN A 62 -3.68 8.62 1.12
N MET A 63 -3.49 7.52 0.38
CA MET A 63 -3.31 7.56 -1.07
C MET A 63 -4.50 8.20 -1.77
N THR A 64 -5.72 7.80 -1.40
CA THR A 64 -6.96 8.38 -1.95
C THR A 64 -7.02 9.89 -1.71
N ALA A 65 -6.63 10.35 -0.53
CA ALA A 65 -6.56 11.78 -0.22
C ALA A 65 -5.50 12.52 -1.07
N ILE A 66 -4.33 11.91 -1.29
CA ILE A 66 -3.27 12.47 -2.15
C ILE A 66 -3.75 12.54 -3.61
N GLU A 67 -4.36 11.48 -4.12
CA GLU A 67 -4.89 11.42 -5.50
C GLU A 67 -5.98 12.47 -5.73
N ASN A 68 -6.87 12.68 -4.75
CA ASN A 68 -7.88 13.73 -4.82
C ASN A 68 -7.26 15.14 -4.87
N ARG A 69 -6.22 15.38 -4.06
CA ARG A 69 -5.48 16.66 -4.07
C ARG A 69 -4.75 16.87 -5.40
N LEU A 70 -4.10 15.83 -5.92
CA LEU A 70 -3.41 15.84 -7.21
C LEU A 70 -4.39 16.17 -8.36
N ALA A 71 -5.53 15.49 -8.41
CA ALA A 71 -6.57 15.76 -9.40
C ALA A 71 -7.16 17.18 -9.29
N GLY A 72 -7.15 17.76 -8.08
CA GLY A 72 -7.48 19.16 -7.84
C GLY A 72 -6.45 20.11 -8.46
N PHE A 73 -5.16 19.88 -8.21
CA PHE A 73 -4.08 20.68 -8.79
C PHE A 73 -3.97 20.56 -10.31
N GLU A 74 -4.16 19.37 -10.88
CA GLU A 74 -4.15 19.18 -12.34
C GLU A 74 -5.29 19.94 -13.03
N ARG A 75 -6.47 20.00 -12.40
CA ARG A 75 -7.59 20.82 -12.89
C ARG A 75 -7.25 22.31 -12.86
N GLN A 76 -6.70 22.79 -11.74
CA GLN A 76 -6.24 24.19 -11.61
C GLN A 76 -5.16 24.52 -12.65
N GLU A 77 -4.19 23.63 -12.86
CA GLU A 77 -3.15 23.80 -13.88
C GLU A 77 -3.76 23.94 -15.28
N LYS A 78 -4.70 23.06 -15.63
CA LYS A 78 -5.37 23.07 -16.92
C LYS A 78 -6.15 24.36 -17.16
N ASP A 79 -6.91 24.80 -16.15
CA ASP A 79 -7.71 26.02 -16.23
C ASP A 79 -6.81 27.26 -16.36
N LEU A 80 -5.72 27.32 -15.59
CA LEU A 80 -4.76 28.42 -15.64
C LEU A 80 -4.01 28.46 -16.98
N ARG A 81 -3.57 27.31 -17.50
CA ARG A 81 -2.98 27.19 -18.84
C ARG A 81 -3.95 27.64 -19.93
N ALA A 82 -5.22 27.27 -19.83
CA ALA A 82 -6.25 27.72 -20.77
C ALA A 82 -6.48 29.24 -20.70
N SER A 83 -6.47 29.83 -19.49
CA SER A 83 -6.54 31.30 -19.33
C SER A 83 -5.33 31.98 -19.96
N LEU A 84 -4.12 31.48 -19.73
CA LEU A 84 -2.89 32.03 -20.30
C LEU A 84 -2.88 31.90 -21.83
N ALA A 85 -3.36 30.78 -22.37
CA ALA A 85 -3.47 30.58 -23.82
C ALA A 85 -4.45 31.58 -24.48
N LYS A 86 -5.59 31.86 -23.84
CA LYS A 86 -6.54 32.90 -24.30
C LYS A 86 -5.92 34.30 -24.25
N GLU A 87 -5.06 34.55 -23.28
CA GLU A 87 -4.37 35.84 -23.12
C GLU A 87 -3.10 35.96 -23.98
N HIS A 88 -2.63 34.87 -24.61
CA HIS A 88 -1.37 34.82 -25.38
C HIS A 88 -1.25 35.94 -26.42
N GLY A 89 -2.32 36.23 -27.17
CA GLY A 89 -2.32 37.33 -28.14
C GLY A 89 -2.13 38.71 -27.50
N LYS A 90 -2.74 38.93 -26.32
CA LYS A 90 -2.54 40.16 -25.53
C LYS A 90 -1.12 40.23 -24.97
N ILE A 91 -0.60 39.12 -24.47
CA ILE A 91 0.77 39.00 -23.96
C ILE A 91 1.80 39.34 -25.04
N SER A 92 1.66 38.79 -26.25
CA SER A 92 2.55 39.10 -27.37
C SER A 92 2.48 40.58 -27.77
N ALA A 93 1.29 41.18 -27.77
CA ALA A 93 1.13 42.60 -28.06
C ALA A 93 1.77 43.51 -26.98
N ILE A 94 1.62 43.15 -25.71
CA ILE A 94 2.25 43.85 -24.57
C ILE A 94 3.78 43.75 -24.65
N LEU A 95 4.33 42.55 -24.87
CA LEU A 95 5.76 42.34 -25.00
C LEU A 95 6.35 43.10 -26.20
N ALA A 96 5.65 43.09 -27.33
CA ALA A 96 6.04 43.86 -28.51
C ALA A 96 6.03 45.38 -28.24
N ALA A 97 5.04 45.89 -27.50
CA ALA A 97 4.95 47.30 -27.12
C ALA A 97 6.10 47.71 -26.17
N LEU A 98 6.42 46.89 -25.16
CA LEU A 98 7.55 47.11 -24.26
C LEU A 98 8.90 47.05 -24.99
N GLN A 99 9.10 46.07 -25.87
CA GLN A 99 10.34 45.91 -26.64
C GLN A 99 10.56 47.07 -27.62
N ARG A 100 9.50 47.55 -28.29
CA ARG A 100 9.57 48.71 -29.20
C ARG A 100 9.92 50.00 -28.46
N MET A 101 9.41 50.18 -27.25
CA MET A 101 9.69 51.34 -26.41
C MET A 101 11.12 51.35 -25.86
N GLY A 102 11.66 50.18 -25.49
CA GLY A 102 13.07 50.04 -25.09
C GLY A 102 14.07 50.26 -26.23
N ARG A 103 13.68 50.01 -27.49
CA ARG A 103 14.53 50.19 -28.68
C ARG A 103 14.38 51.54 -29.38
N ASN A 104 13.18 52.13 -29.36
CA ASN A 104 12.88 53.40 -30.01
C ASN A 104 12.06 54.27 -29.04
N PRO A 105 12.70 55.00 -28.11
CA PRO A 105 12.01 56.06 -27.42
C PRO A 105 11.46 57.04 -28.46
N PRO A 106 10.18 57.48 -28.34
CA PRO A 106 9.58 58.37 -29.33
C PRO A 106 10.46 59.60 -29.55
N PRO A 107 10.75 59.98 -30.81
CA PRO A 107 11.64 61.09 -31.10
C PRO A 107 11.04 62.36 -30.50
N VAL A 108 11.86 63.08 -29.73
CA VAL A 108 11.52 64.42 -29.23
C VAL A 108 11.62 65.37 -30.43
N ILE A 109 10.56 65.45 -31.23
CA ILE A 109 10.49 66.40 -32.35
C ILE A 109 10.11 67.76 -31.77
N ILE A 110 11.06 68.68 -31.77
CA ILE A 110 10.83 70.09 -31.41
C ILE A 110 10.26 70.78 -32.65
N THR A 111 8.93 70.78 -32.86
CA THR A 111 8.29 71.64 -33.88
C THR A 111 6.87 72.10 -33.51
N ARG A 112 6.65 73.41 -33.77
CA ARG A 112 5.44 74.26 -33.92
C ARG A 112 4.14 73.99 -33.12
N ARG A 113 3.46 75.09 -32.78
CA ARG A 113 2.35 75.20 -31.81
C ARG A 113 1.04 74.48 -32.19
N GLU A 114 0.85 74.07 -33.44
CA GLU A 114 -0.39 73.42 -33.92
C GLU A 114 -0.36 71.89 -33.72
N ASP A 115 0.83 71.25 -33.78
CA ASP A 115 1.02 69.81 -33.53
C ASP A 115 1.03 69.44 -32.03
N ALA A 116 1.11 70.43 -31.14
CA ALA A 116 1.18 70.21 -29.70
C ALA A 116 -0.13 69.64 -29.11
N LEU A 117 -1.31 69.99 -29.66
CA LEU A 117 -2.60 69.52 -29.14
C LEU A 117 -2.89 68.06 -29.58
N GLU A 118 -2.49 67.70 -30.79
CA GLU A 118 -2.55 66.32 -31.30
C GLU A 118 -1.51 65.44 -30.60
N MET A 119 -0.33 65.99 -30.27
CA MET A 119 0.66 65.38 -29.37
C MET A 119 0.14 65.20 -27.95
N VAL A 120 -0.53 66.18 -27.34
CA VAL A 120 -1.09 65.99 -25.99
C VAL A 120 -2.18 64.93 -26.01
N ARG A 121 -3.05 64.87 -27.04
CA ARG A 121 -4.03 63.77 -27.16
C ARG A 121 -3.39 62.40 -27.36
N SER A 122 -2.36 62.28 -28.19
CA SER A 122 -1.66 61.01 -28.41
C SER A 122 -0.77 60.61 -27.23
N ALA A 123 -0.10 61.56 -26.58
CA ALA A 123 0.65 61.35 -25.32
C ALA A 123 -0.28 61.07 -24.14
N MET A 124 -1.50 61.61 -24.11
CA MET A 124 -2.52 61.31 -23.11
C MET A 124 -3.19 59.95 -23.37
N LEU A 125 -3.42 59.56 -24.63
CA LEU A 125 -3.84 58.20 -25.00
C LEU A 125 -2.75 57.16 -24.70
N LEU A 126 -1.47 57.49 -24.92
CA LEU A 126 -0.33 56.69 -24.48
C LEU A 126 -0.24 56.65 -22.94
N GLY A 127 -0.45 57.78 -22.25
CA GLY A 127 -0.47 57.88 -20.79
C GLY A 127 -1.63 57.14 -20.12
N VAL A 128 -2.74 56.90 -20.82
CA VAL A 128 -3.89 56.10 -20.36
C VAL A 128 -3.70 54.61 -20.62
N ALA A 129 -3.00 54.22 -21.69
CA ALA A 129 -2.69 52.82 -21.98
C ALA A 129 -1.54 52.24 -21.13
N PHE A 130 -0.57 53.06 -20.75
CA PHE A 130 0.64 52.64 -20.03
C PHE A 130 0.41 52.03 -18.63
N PRO A 131 -0.43 52.62 -17.75
CA PRO A 131 -0.76 52.02 -16.45
C PRO A 131 -1.45 50.68 -16.63
N GLY A 132 -2.39 50.60 -17.58
CA GLY A 132 -3.10 49.36 -17.93
C GLY A 132 -2.16 48.24 -18.36
N LEU A 133 -1.21 48.53 -19.26
CA LEU A 133 -0.18 47.57 -19.69
C LEU A 133 0.72 47.10 -18.53
N ARG A 134 1.08 48.00 -17.60
CA ARG A 134 1.87 47.65 -16.42
C ARG A 134 1.10 46.75 -15.46
N ASP A 135 -0.18 47.02 -15.25
CA ASP A 135 -1.02 46.22 -14.37
C ASP A 135 -1.37 44.86 -14.99
N GLU A 136 -1.56 44.80 -16.32
CA GLU A 136 -1.68 43.54 -17.07
C GLU A 136 -0.40 42.70 -17.00
N ALA A 137 0.78 43.33 -17.12
CA ALA A 137 2.06 42.63 -16.97
C ALA A 137 2.25 42.07 -15.55
N LYS A 138 1.89 42.83 -14.50
CA LYS A 138 1.90 42.32 -13.11
C LYS A 138 0.93 41.15 -12.93
N ALA A 139 -0.29 41.25 -13.47
CA ALA A 139 -1.28 40.19 -13.40
C ALA A 139 -0.79 38.91 -14.10
N LEU A 140 -0.14 39.05 -15.26
CA LEU A 140 0.48 37.93 -15.97
C LEU A 140 1.59 37.28 -15.15
N THR A 141 2.50 38.08 -14.58
CA THR A 141 3.57 37.55 -13.71
C THR A 141 2.99 36.81 -12.51
N ALA A 142 1.93 37.33 -11.89
CA ALA A 142 1.24 36.65 -10.79
C ALA A 142 0.67 35.28 -11.23
N LYS A 143 -0.02 35.22 -12.37
CA LYS A 143 -0.55 33.95 -12.94
C LYS A 143 0.56 32.96 -13.30
N LEU A 144 1.69 33.41 -13.84
CA LEU A 144 2.83 32.52 -14.15
C LEU A 144 3.48 31.97 -12.86
N ASN A 145 3.61 32.79 -11.82
CA ASN A 145 4.10 32.35 -10.52
C ASN A 145 3.15 31.35 -9.84
N GLU A 146 1.84 31.58 -9.98
CA GLU A 146 0.81 30.63 -9.54
C GLU A 146 0.94 29.30 -10.28
N LEU A 147 1.12 29.32 -11.62
CA LEU A 147 1.33 28.12 -12.42
C LEU A 147 2.57 27.34 -11.97
N VAL A 148 3.69 28.02 -11.73
CA VAL A 148 4.91 27.40 -11.22
C VAL A 148 4.65 26.76 -9.85
N THR A 149 3.91 27.42 -8.98
CA THR A 149 3.56 26.92 -7.63
C THR A 149 2.64 25.69 -7.70
N ILE A 150 1.67 25.67 -8.62
CA ILE A 150 0.82 24.51 -8.85
C ILE A 150 1.66 23.35 -9.40
N MET A 151 2.53 23.59 -10.39
CA MET A 151 3.40 22.56 -10.95
C MET A 151 4.37 21.96 -9.91
N THR A 152 4.93 22.78 -9.00
CA THR A 152 5.76 22.26 -7.91
C THR A 152 4.93 21.45 -6.92
N SER A 153 3.70 21.86 -6.63
CA SER A 153 2.76 21.12 -5.78
C SER A 153 2.38 19.77 -6.40
N ILE A 154 2.10 19.71 -7.70
CA ILE A 154 1.82 18.48 -8.45
C ILE A 154 3.00 17.52 -8.35
N ARG A 155 4.23 18.01 -8.59
CA ARG A 155 5.44 17.17 -8.46
C ARG A 155 5.59 16.61 -7.05
N ARG A 156 5.43 17.45 -6.04
CA ARG A 156 5.53 17.05 -4.63
C ARG A 156 4.47 16.03 -4.25
N GLU A 157 3.21 16.22 -4.65
CA GLU A 157 2.16 15.24 -4.40
C GLU A 157 2.38 13.94 -5.18
N GLY A 158 2.91 14.01 -6.40
CA GLY A 158 3.32 12.83 -7.17
C GLY A 158 4.42 12.03 -6.48
N ASP A 159 5.43 12.71 -5.90
CA ASP A 159 6.49 12.05 -5.12
C ASP A 159 5.94 11.45 -3.82
N ASN A 160 5.05 12.15 -3.11
CA ASN A 160 4.36 11.63 -1.94
C ASN A 160 3.54 10.37 -2.27
N LEU A 161 2.80 10.39 -3.39
CA LEU A 161 1.99 9.26 -3.85
C LEU A 161 2.86 8.03 -4.15
N ARG A 162 4.02 8.23 -4.79
CA ARG A 162 4.98 7.14 -5.05
C ARG A 162 5.52 6.54 -3.75
N ALA A 163 5.94 7.39 -2.81
CA ALA A 163 6.44 6.94 -1.52
C ALA A 163 5.38 6.17 -0.73
N GLU A 164 4.12 6.62 -0.76
CA GLU A 164 3.03 5.92 -0.08
C GLU A 164 2.69 4.59 -0.76
N ARG A 165 2.72 4.52 -2.10
CA ARG A 165 2.56 3.26 -2.84
C ARG A 165 3.64 2.24 -2.48
N GLU A 166 4.89 2.66 -2.37
CA GLU A 166 6.00 1.78 -1.98
C GLU A 166 5.80 1.22 -0.56
N ARG A 167 5.36 2.07 0.38
CA ARG A 167 5.01 1.64 1.75
C ARG A 167 3.85 0.66 1.77
N LEU A 168 2.82 0.91 0.96
CA LEU A 168 1.67 0.02 0.82
C LEU A 168 2.10 -1.35 0.31
N ASP A 169 2.94 -1.40 -0.73
CA ASP A 169 3.43 -2.66 -1.33
C ASP A 169 4.24 -3.50 -0.33
N ILE A 170 5.13 -2.86 0.43
CA ILE A 170 5.89 -3.51 1.52
C ILE A 170 4.93 -4.08 2.57
N THR A 171 3.89 -3.31 2.95
CA THR A 171 2.94 -3.72 3.97
C THR A 171 2.04 -4.86 3.49
N GLN A 172 1.60 -4.83 2.22
CA GLN A 172 0.82 -5.90 1.60
C GLN A 172 1.65 -7.19 1.47
N THR A 173 2.92 -7.08 1.09
CA THR A 173 3.85 -8.22 1.04
C THR A 173 4.02 -8.84 2.43
N ARG A 174 4.15 -8.01 3.47
CA ARG A 174 4.21 -8.47 4.86
C ARG A 174 2.90 -9.11 5.31
N LEU A 175 1.75 -8.58 4.91
CA LEU A 175 0.45 -9.18 5.22
C LEU A 175 0.30 -10.56 4.56
N ALA A 176 0.69 -10.67 3.29
CA ALA A 176 0.66 -11.92 2.54
C ALA A 176 1.56 -13.00 3.18
N SER A 177 2.78 -12.62 3.60
CA SER A 177 3.68 -13.56 4.28
C SER A 177 3.16 -14.01 5.65
N LEU A 178 2.52 -13.12 6.42
CA LEU A 178 1.87 -13.48 7.68
C LEU A 178 0.67 -14.43 7.46
N LEU A 179 -0.11 -14.21 6.41
CA LEU A 179 -1.23 -15.09 6.05
C LEU A 179 -0.74 -16.48 5.63
N GLU A 180 0.31 -16.56 4.82
CA GLU A 180 0.85 -17.84 4.38
C GLU A 180 1.51 -18.59 5.54
N ALA A 181 2.27 -17.91 6.39
CA ALA A 181 2.83 -18.50 7.60
C ALA A 181 1.74 -19.07 8.53
N LYS A 182 0.63 -18.34 8.70
CA LYS A 182 -0.55 -18.82 9.46
C LYS A 182 -1.15 -20.06 8.83
N LYS A 183 -1.34 -20.07 7.51
CA LYS A 183 -1.95 -21.18 6.77
C LYS A 183 -1.08 -22.44 6.82
N GLN A 184 0.22 -22.30 6.59
CA GLN A 184 1.18 -23.40 6.65
C GLN A 184 1.26 -24.00 8.06
N SER A 185 1.36 -23.15 9.09
CA SER A 185 1.34 -23.59 10.49
C SER A 185 0.08 -24.37 10.86
N LEU A 186 -1.09 -23.94 10.35
CA LEU A 186 -2.35 -24.66 10.55
C LEU A 186 -2.38 -26.00 9.83
N ALA A 187 -1.88 -26.07 8.58
CA ALA A 187 -1.89 -27.28 7.78
C ALA A 187 -0.95 -28.36 8.36
N ASP A 188 0.29 -28.00 8.66
CA ASP A 188 1.31 -28.93 9.17
C ASP A 188 0.87 -29.55 10.49
N ARG A 189 0.30 -28.74 11.39
CA ARG A 189 -0.12 -29.22 12.72
C ARG A 189 -1.43 -29.99 12.72
N GLN A 190 -2.37 -29.67 11.82
CA GLN A 190 -3.57 -30.48 11.63
C GLN A 190 -3.21 -31.87 11.07
N ALA A 191 -2.22 -31.94 10.17
CA ALA A 191 -1.71 -33.19 9.65
C ALA A 191 -1.02 -34.02 10.74
N GLU A 192 -0.16 -33.40 11.55
CA GLU A 192 0.53 -34.07 12.67
C GLU A 192 -0.47 -34.64 13.69
N LEU A 193 -1.48 -33.85 14.09
CA LEU A 193 -2.52 -34.29 15.01
C LEU A 193 -3.32 -35.47 14.45
N SER A 194 -3.66 -35.45 13.16
CA SER A 194 -4.39 -36.54 12.50
C SER A 194 -3.57 -37.83 12.46
N GLN A 195 -2.27 -37.74 12.12
CA GLN A 195 -1.37 -38.89 12.10
C GLN A 195 -1.21 -39.52 13.48
N VAL A 196 -1.01 -38.70 14.53
CA VAL A 196 -0.88 -39.20 15.90
C VAL A 196 -2.17 -39.91 16.34
N ARG A 197 -3.35 -39.31 16.08
CA ARG A 197 -4.64 -39.93 16.42
C ARG A 197 -4.87 -41.27 15.72
N GLN A 198 -4.54 -41.35 14.44
CA GLN A 198 -4.71 -42.58 13.66
C GLN A 198 -3.77 -43.68 14.15
N ALA A 199 -2.48 -43.35 14.36
CA ALA A 199 -1.52 -44.29 14.91
C ALA A 199 -1.92 -44.82 16.30
N THR A 200 -2.43 -43.94 17.19
CA THR A 200 -2.92 -44.36 18.51
C THR A 200 -4.14 -45.29 18.39
N ALA A 201 -5.07 -45.01 17.46
CA ALA A 201 -6.25 -45.84 17.26
C ALA A 201 -5.89 -47.24 16.71
N ASP A 202 -4.93 -47.33 15.80
CA ASP A 202 -4.49 -48.59 15.21
C ASP A 202 -3.75 -49.45 16.24
N ILE A 203 -2.83 -48.88 17.02
CA ILE A 203 -2.12 -49.59 18.09
C ILE A 203 -3.11 -50.04 19.17
N SER A 204 -4.07 -49.20 19.56
CA SER A 204 -5.08 -49.57 20.56
C SER A 204 -5.89 -50.79 20.11
N LYS A 205 -6.26 -50.89 18.83
CA LYS A 205 -6.97 -52.05 18.29
C LYS A 205 -6.12 -53.31 18.36
N ASN A 206 -4.87 -53.24 17.93
CA ASN A 206 -3.95 -54.37 17.97
C ASN A 206 -3.71 -54.88 19.40
N VAL A 207 -3.60 -53.96 20.38
CA VAL A 207 -3.49 -54.31 21.80
C VAL A 207 -4.73 -55.06 22.30
N THR A 208 -5.94 -54.63 21.92
CA THR A 208 -7.17 -55.39 22.25
C THR A 208 -7.20 -56.76 21.58
N ASP A 209 -6.90 -56.84 20.29
CA ASP A 209 -6.92 -58.09 19.53
C ASP A 209 -5.90 -59.11 20.08
N LEU A 210 -4.69 -58.66 20.43
CA LEU A 210 -3.66 -59.49 21.05
C LEU A 210 -4.06 -59.94 22.47
N SER A 211 -4.70 -59.06 23.25
CA SER A 211 -5.20 -59.42 24.58
C SER A 211 -6.29 -60.50 24.51
N GLU A 212 -7.22 -60.37 23.56
CA GLU A 212 -8.25 -61.39 23.30
C GLU A 212 -7.66 -62.71 22.80
N LEU A 213 -6.63 -62.65 21.94
CA LEU A 213 -5.94 -63.85 21.45
C LEU A 213 -5.23 -64.60 22.58
N ILE A 214 -4.52 -63.88 23.47
CA ILE A 214 -3.85 -64.48 24.63
C ILE A 214 -4.88 -65.14 25.56
N ALA A 215 -6.02 -64.49 25.81
CA ALA A 215 -7.08 -65.06 26.64
C ALA A 215 -7.66 -66.36 26.06
N LYS A 216 -7.76 -66.47 24.73
CA LYS A 216 -8.18 -67.71 24.05
C LYS A 216 -7.12 -68.81 24.10
N LEU A 217 -5.85 -68.45 23.96
CA LEU A 217 -4.73 -69.40 24.01
C LEU A 217 -4.43 -69.94 25.41
N SER A 218 -4.75 -69.20 26.47
CA SER A 218 -4.56 -69.63 27.86
C SER A 218 -5.71 -70.49 28.41
N GLN A 219 -6.84 -70.54 27.71
CA GLN A 219 -7.98 -71.41 28.02
C GLN A 219 -7.90 -72.79 27.36
N GLN A 220 -7.00 -72.96 26.38
CA GLN A 220 -6.65 -74.26 25.79
C GLN A 220 -5.52 -74.93 26.56
#